data_AF-A0A7S1EE54-F1
#
_entry.id   AF-A0A7S1EE54-F1
#
_cell.length_a   1.000
_cell.length_b   1.000
_cell.length_c   1.000
_cell.angle_alpha   90.00
_cell.angle_beta   90.00
_cell.angle_gamma   90.00
#
_symmetry.space_group_name_H-M   'P 1'
#
loop_
_entity.id
_entity.type
_entity.pdbx_description
1 polymer ?
#
loop_
_entity_poly.entity_id
_entity_poly.type
_entity_poly.pdbx_seq_one_letter_code
_entity_poly.pdbx_strand_id
1 'polypeptide(L)'
;KLFRRAIESKPGFAKAHYNLGLNCHRRAHAARPDGPSGPPTGPELRYMQDAERAYRGAIKHSRAYTLARNNLGLLLFRWGRLNEAEHQYAQALQEDPGSELVRNNLAILKQAMTRAQW
;
A
#
# COMPACT_ATOMS: atom_id res chain seq x y z
N LYS A 1 9.12 -16.92 -1.22
CA LYS A 1 10.55 -17.25 -1.46
C LYS A 1 11.01 -16.79 -2.85
N LEU A 2 10.20 -16.95 -3.90
CA LEU A 2 10.56 -16.57 -5.29
C LEU A 2 10.78 -15.06 -5.52
N PHE A 3 9.94 -14.17 -4.98
CA PHE A 3 10.10 -12.72 -5.21
C PHE A 3 11.35 -12.09 -4.58
N ARG A 4 11.79 -12.58 -3.40
CA ARG A 4 13.01 -12.09 -2.76
C ARG A 4 14.26 -12.41 -3.59
N ARG A 5 14.34 -13.64 -4.12
CA ARG A 5 15.38 -14.03 -5.07
C ARG A 5 15.37 -13.21 -6.36
N ALA A 6 14.18 -12.87 -6.87
CA ALA A 6 14.06 -12.02 -8.05
C ALA A 6 14.57 -10.58 -7.79
N ILE A 7 14.32 -10.03 -6.60
CA ILE A 7 14.85 -8.72 -6.19
C ILE A 7 16.37 -8.78 -5.99
N GLU A 8 16.89 -9.86 -5.40
CA GLU A 8 18.33 -10.09 -5.23
C GLU A 8 19.06 -10.17 -6.59
N SER A 9 18.45 -10.79 -7.60
CA SER A 9 19.03 -10.93 -8.94
C SER A 9 18.81 -9.70 -9.84
N LYS A 10 17.67 -9.00 -9.71
CA LYS A 10 17.35 -7.77 -10.46
C LYS A 10 16.67 -6.75 -9.54
N PRO A 11 17.46 -5.93 -8.81
CA PRO A 11 16.93 -4.96 -7.84
C PRO A 11 15.96 -3.96 -8.47
N GLY A 12 16.19 -3.58 -9.74
CA GLY A 12 15.35 -2.64 -10.49
C GLY A 12 13.99 -3.17 -10.97
N PHE A 13 13.65 -4.43 -10.70
CA PHE A 13 12.40 -5.00 -11.19
C PHE A 13 11.21 -4.58 -10.31
N ALA A 14 10.65 -3.40 -10.60
CA ALA A 14 9.55 -2.80 -9.85
C ALA A 14 8.37 -3.77 -9.63
N LYS A 15 8.06 -4.61 -10.63
CA LYS A 15 6.99 -5.63 -10.54
C LYS A 15 7.27 -6.70 -9.46
N ALA A 16 8.52 -7.08 -9.22
CA ALA A 16 8.84 -8.04 -8.16
C ALA A 16 8.68 -7.43 -6.76
N HIS A 17 9.09 -6.17 -6.58
CA HIS A 17 8.81 -5.42 -5.35
C HIS A 17 7.31 -5.27 -5.13
N TYR A 18 6.55 -4.93 -6.16
CA TYR A 18 5.08 -4.85 -6.10
C TYR A 18 4.43 -6.18 -5.68
N ASN A 19 4.84 -7.29 -6.31
CA ASN A 19 4.31 -8.61 -5.99
C ASN A 19 4.69 -9.09 -4.58
N LEU A 20 5.88 -8.72 -4.09
CA LEU A 20 6.25 -8.93 -2.69
C LEU A 20 5.34 -8.13 -1.76
N GLY A 21 5.05 -6.87 -2.11
CA GLY A 21 4.10 -6.01 -1.40
C GLY A 21 2.73 -6.66 -1.27
N LEU A 22 2.16 -7.15 -2.38
CA LEU A 22 0.87 -7.84 -2.39
C LEU A 22 0.87 -9.08 -1.48
N ASN A 23 1.95 -9.88 -1.51
CA ASN A 23 2.05 -11.08 -0.69
C ASN A 23 2.09 -10.74 0.81
N CYS A 24 2.87 -9.74 1.19
CA CYS A 24 2.96 -9.28 2.57
C CYS A 24 1.66 -8.61 3.03
N HIS A 25 1.02 -7.82 2.16
CA HIS A 25 -0.27 -7.21 2.45
C HIS A 25 -1.32 -8.28 2.77
N ARG A 26 -1.43 -9.32 1.93
CA ARG A 26 -2.32 -10.45 2.18
C ARG A 26 -2.02 -11.17 3.51
N ARG A 27 -0.74 -11.28 3.89
CA ARG A 27 -0.34 -11.88 5.18
C ARG A 27 -0.70 -11.00 6.36
N ALA A 28 -0.61 -9.68 6.21
CA ALA A 28 -1.07 -8.73 7.22
C ALA A 28 -2.59 -8.86 7.41
N HIS A 29 -3.36 -8.96 6.32
CA HIS A 29 -4.80 -9.27 6.37
C HIS A 29 -5.10 -10.61 7.06
N ALA A 30 -4.38 -11.67 6.70
CA ALA A 30 -4.60 -13.00 7.29
C ALA A 30 -4.25 -13.07 8.79
N ALA A 31 -3.32 -12.23 9.24
CA ALA A 31 -2.98 -12.12 10.66
C ALA A 31 -4.07 -11.37 11.47
N ARG A 32 -4.96 -10.61 10.81
CA ARG A 32 -6.08 -9.90 11.43
C ARG A 32 -7.29 -9.81 10.48
N PRO A 33 -8.04 -10.92 10.32
CA PRO A 33 -9.13 -11.02 9.34
C PRO A 33 -10.28 -10.07 9.64
N ASP A 34 -10.57 -9.81 10.91
CA ASP A 34 -11.66 -8.91 11.36
C ASP A 34 -11.35 -7.42 11.12
N GLY A 35 -10.16 -7.10 10.62
CA GLY A 35 -9.70 -5.73 10.42
C GLY A 35 -9.04 -5.12 11.65
N PRO A 36 -8.43 -3.94 11.50
CA PRO A 36 -7.72 -3.30 12.59
C PRO A 36 -8.70 -2.63 13.55
N SER A 37 -8.83 -3.19 14.76
CA SER A 37 -9.48 -2.58 15.93
C SER A 37 -8.52 -1.72 16.78
N GLY A 38 -7.32 -1.43 16.26
CA GLY A 38 -6.26 -0.68 16.94
C GLY A 38 -4.94 -0.75 16.17
N PRO A 39 -3.83 -0.24 16.75
CA PRO A 39 -2.52 -0.28 16.12
C PRO A 39 -2.09 -1.71 15.75
N PRO A 40 -1.25 -1.87 14.71
CA PRO A 40 -0.74 -3.17 14.33
C PRO A 40 0.18 -3.75 15.41
N THR A 41 0.02 -5.03 15.75
CA THR A 41 0.86 -5.74 16.73
C THR A 41 1.38 -7.09 16.25
N GLY A 42 2.49 -7.55 16.82
CA GLY A 42 3.04 -8.88 16.57
C GLY A 42 3.29 -9.19 15.08
N PRO A 43 2.85 -10.35 14.56
CA PRO A 43 3.07 -10.74 13.17
C PRO A 43 2.47 -9.78 12.14
N GLU A 44 1.32 -9.16 12.45
CA GLU A 44 0.65 -8.25 11.50
C GLU A 44 1.50 -7.00 11.24
N LEU A 45 2.11 -6.45 12.30
CA LEU A 45 2.98 -5.29 12.23
C LEU A 45 4.14 -5.57 11.29
N ARG A 46 4.77 -6.73 11.46
CA ARG A 46 5.87 -7.15 10.60
C ARG A 46 5.44 -7.29 9.15
N TYR A 47 4.28 -7.90 8.87
CA TYR A 47 3.80 -8.05 7.50
C TYR A 47 3.37 -6.74 6.86
N MET A 48 2.77 -5.83 7.65
CA MET A 48 2.44 -4.48 7.20
C MET A 48 3.73 -3.70 6.83
N GLN A 49 4.74 -3.70 7.70
CA GLN A 49 6.02 -3.05 7.43
C GLN A 49 6.74 -3.65 6.21
N ASP A 50 6.73 -4.97 6.06
CA ASP A 50 7.28 -5.63 4.88
C ASP A 50 6.53 -5.24 3.60
N ALA A 51 5.19 -5.12 3.66
CA ALA A 51 4.37 -4.70 2.53
C ALA A 51 4.67 -3.26 2.13
N GLU A 52 4.72 -2.34 3.10
CA GLU A 52 5.07 -0.94 2.86
C GLU A 52 6.44 -0.81 2.22
N ARG A 53 7.46 -1.48 2.78
CA ARG A 53 8.83 -1.44 2.23
C ARG A 53 8.87 -1.95 0.79
N ALA A 54 8.12 -3.00 0.49
CA ALA A 54 8.05 -3.56 -0.85
C ALA A 54 7.32 -2.63 -1.85
N TYR A 55 6.19 -2.01 -1.47
CA TYR A 55 5.54 -1.02 -2.34
C TYR A 55 6.41 0.21 -2.57
N ARG A 56 7.07 0.73 -1.53
CA ARG A 56 8.03 1.84 -1.65
C ARG A 56 9.21 1.46 -2.54
N GLY A 57 9.69 0.21 -2.47
CA GLY A 57 10.69 -0.33 -3.41
C GLY A 57 10.19 -0.30 -4.86
N ALA A 58 8.96 -0.72 -5.11
CA ALA A 58 8.36 -0.67 -6.44
C ALA A 58 8.29 0.77 -6.99
N ILE A 59 7.87 1.72 -6.15
CA ILE A 59 7.78 3.15 -6.49
C ILE A 59 9.17 3.75 -6.72
N LYS A 60 10.18 3.35 -5.95
CA LYS A 60 11.57 3.81 -6.13
C LYS A 60 12.11 3.44 -7.50
N HIS A 61 11.79 2.25 -8.00
CA HIS A 61 12.26 1.76 -9.29
C HIS A 61 11.36 2.17 -10.47
N SER A 62 10.10 2.53 -10.21
CA SER A 62 9.19 3.08 -11.21
C SER A 62 8.28 4.11 -10.56
N ARG A 63 8.64 5.40 -10.70
CA ARG A 63 7.91 6.52 -10.07
C ARG A 63 6.44 6.59 -10.52
N ALA A 64 6.19 6.26 -11.79
CA ALA A 64 4.86 6.20 -12.41
C ALA A 64 4.10 4.87 -12.14
N TYR A 65 4.50 4.08 -11.14
CA TYR A 65 3.81 2.82 -10.84
C TYR A 65 2.52 3.06 -10.03
N THR A 66 1.47 3.51 -10.73
CA THR A 66 0.15 3.87 -10.18
C THR A 66 -0.42 2.76 -9.28
N LEU A 67 -0.35 1.50 -9.70
CA LEU A 67 -0.84 0.37 -8.90
C LEU A 67 -0.09 0.19 -7.58
N ALA A 68 1.23 0.43 -7.55
CA ALA A 68 2.01 0.32 -6.31
C ALA A 68 1.64 1.44 -5.33
N ARG A 69 1.44 2.67 -5.84
CA ARG A 69 0.97 3.81 -5.04
C ARG A 69 -0.44 3.60 -4.51
N ASN A 70 -1.35 3.12 -5.35
CA ASN A 70 -2.71 2.76 -4.94
C ASN A 70 -2.71 1.73 -3.80
N ASN A 71 -1.95 0.64 -3.94
CA ASN A 71 -1.91 -0.41 -2.93
C ASN A 71 -1.17 0.02 -1.65
N LEU A 72 -0.18 0.92 -1.75
CA LEU A 72 0.41 1.56 -0.58
C LEU A 72 -0.60 2.46 0.12
N GLY A 73 -1.37 3.26 -0.62
CA GLY A 73 -2.47 4.05 -0.07
C GLY A 73 -3.49 3.20 0.66
N LEU A 74 -3.88 2.05 0.10
CA LEU A 74 -4.81 1.12 0.73
C LEU A 74 -4.25 0.51 2.02
N LEU A 75 -2.98 0.13 2.01
CA LEU A 75 -2.25 -0.35 3.19
C LEU A 75 -2.13 0.76 4.26
N LEU A 76 -1.96 2.02 3.89
CA LEU A 76 -1.89 3.10 4.87
C LEU A 76 -3.27 3.43 5.44
N PHE A 77 -4.30 3.45 4.58
CA PHE A 77 -5.69 3.71 4.95
C PHE A 77 -6.19 2.69 5.96
N ARG A 78 -6.03 1.40 5.67
CA ARG A 78 -6.49 0.34 6.56
C ARG A 78 -5.85 0.44 7.96
N TRP A 79 -4.61 0.90 8.07
CA TRP A 79 -3.91 1.02 9.36
C TRP A 79 -3.97 2.44 9.95
N GLY A 80 -4.94 3.27 9.51
CA GLY A 80 -5.24 4.56 10.13
C GLY A 80 -4.26 5.69 9.77
N ARG A 81 -3.29 5.47 8.87
CA ARG A 81 -2.34 6.50 8.41
C ARG A 81 -2.97 7.31 7.27
N LEU A 82 -4.06 8.01 7.59
CA LEU A 82 -4.97 8.64 6.62
C LEU A 82 -4.28 9.70 5.75
N ASN A 83 -3.50 10.59 6.35
CA ASN A 83 -2.78 11.65 5.62
C ASN A 83 -1.75 11.07 4.63
N GLU A 84 -1.04 10.01 5.03
CA GLU A 84 -0.08 9.35 4.13
C GLU A 84 -0.80 8.59 3.01
N ALA A 85 -1.95 7.98 3.30
CA ALA A 85 -2.79 7.35 2.30
C ALA A 85 -3.27 8.37 1.24
N GLU A 86 -3.74 9.54 1.68
CA GLU A 86 -4.16 10.62 0.80
C GLU A 86 -3.03 11.06 -0.10
N HIS A 87 -1.84 11.26 0.45
CA HIS A 87 -0.66 11.62 -0.33
C HIS A 87 -0.34 10.59 -1.42
N GLN A 88 -0.40 9.30 -1.12
CA GLN A 88 -0.13 8.26 -2.13
C GLN A 88 -1.19 8.22 -3.24
N TYR A 89 -2.47 8.39 -2.90
CA TYR A 89 -3.53 8.46 -3.90
C TYR A 89 -3.43 9.72 -4.76
N ALA A 90 -3.11 10.87 -4.16
CA ALA A 90 -2.87 12.12 -4.89
C ALA A 90 -1.71 11.97 -5.89
N GLN A 91 -0.58 11.38 -5.46
CA GLN A 91 0.54 11.11 -6.36
C GLN A 91 0.17 10.11 -7.45
N ALA A 92 -0.62 9.08 -7.15
CA ALA A 92 -1.09 8.14 -8.17
C ALA A 92 -1.96 8.81 -9.23
N LEU A 93 -2.83 9.76 -8.85
CA LEU A 93 -3.66 10.54 -9.78
C LEU A 93 -2.88 11.62 -10.54
N GLN A 94 -1.74 12.08 -10.03
CA GLN A 94 -0.85 12.95 -10.80
C GLN A 94 -0.23 12.20 -11.98
N GLU A 95 0.14 10.94 -11.78
CA GLU A 95 0.76 10.09 -12.81
C GLU A 95 -0.28 9.50 -13.77
N ASP A 96 -1.43 9.07 -13.25
CA ASP A 96 -2.56 8.57 -14.03
C ASP A 96 -3.86 9.27 -13.60
N PRO A 97 -4.15 10.46 -14.17
CA PRO A 97 -5.35 11.21 -13.85
C PRO A 97 -6.62 10.44 -14.16
N GLY A 98 -6.60 9.48 -15.09
CA GLY A 98 -7.74 8.68 -15.55
C GLY A 98 -8.12 7.53 -14.63
N SER A 99 -7.33 7.24 -13.60
CA SER A 99 -7.49 6.05 -12.77
C SER A 99 -8.74 6.09 -11.88
N GLU A 100 -9.85 5.51 -12.36
CA GLU A 100 -11.10 5.39 -11.59
C GLU A 100 -10.90 4.62 -10.28
N LEU A 101 -10.09 3.57 -10.30
CA LEU A 101 -9.73 2.78 -9.12
C LEU A 101 -9.19 3.68 -8.00
N VAL A 102 -8.23 4.56 -8.34
CA VAL A 102 -7.59 5.44 -7.37
C VAL A 102 -8.56 6.53 -6.90
N ARG A 103 -9.36 7.11 -7.80
CA ARG A 103 -10.39 8.11 -7.43
C ARG A 103 -11.40 7.54 -6.45
N ASN A 104 -11.87 6.31 -6.67
CA ASN A 104 -12.81 5.63 -5.78
C ASN A 104 -12.20 5.41 -4.39
N ASN A 105 -10.95 4.94 -4.32
CA ASN A 105 -10.26 4.74 -3.05
C ASN A 105 -10.01 6.06 -2.29
N LEU A 106 -9.65 7.13 -3.00
CA LEU A 106 -9.49 8.46 -2.41
C LEU A 106 -10.82 9.03 -1.90
N ALA A 107 -11.93 8.81 -2.63
CA ALA A 107 -13.25 9.23 -2.19
C ALA A 107 -13.66 8.54 -0.88
N ILE A 108 -13.45 7.23 -0.77
CA ILE A 108 -13.69 6.46 0.47
C ILE A 108 -12.82 6.99 1.62
N LEU A 109 -11.52 7.23 1.36
CA LEU A 109 -10.62 7.80 2.35
C LEU A 109 -11.11 9.15 2.86
N LYS A 110 -11.52 10.06 1.97
CA LYS A 110 -12.01 11.40 2.34
C LYS A 110 -13.25 11.32 3.22
N GLN A 111 -14.19 10.44 2.89
CA GLN A 111 -15.36 10.21 3.75
C GLN A 111 -14.97 9.72 5.15
N ALA A 112 -13.98 8.82 5.24
CA ALA A 112 -13.48 8.35 6.53
C ALA A 112 -12.78 9.45 7.34
N MET A 113 -11.98 10.30 6.69
CA MET A 113 -11.32 11.44 7.34
C MET A 113 -12.34 12.45 7.87
N THR A 114 -13.40 12.75 7.11
CA THR A 114 -14.48 13.62 7.58
C THR A 114 -15.17 13.04 8.81
N ARG A 115 -15.43 11.73 8.85
CA ARG A 115 -16.07 11.07 10.00
C ARG A 115 -15.18 11.01 11.25
N ALA A 116 -13.87 11.02 11.09
CA ALA A 116 -12.92 10.99 12.20
C ALA A 116 -12.67 12.37 12.85
N GLN A 117 -13.22 13.45 12.27
CA GLN A 117 -13.08 14.82 12.75
C GLN A 117 -14.25 15.29 13.65
N TRP A 118 -15.16 14.38 14.02
CA TRP A 118 -16.29 14.60 14.92
C TRP A 118 -16.30 13.55 16.02
#